data_AF-A0A1V1X6S3-F1
#
_entry.id   AF-A0A1V1X6S3-F1
#
_cell.length_a   1.000
_cell.length_b   1.000
_cell.length_c   1.000
_cell.angle_alpha   90.00
_cell.angle_beta   90.00
_cell.angle_gamma   90.00
#
_symmetry.space_group_name_H-M   'P 1'
#
loop_
_entity.id
_entity.type
_entity.pdbx_description
1 polymer ?
#
loop_
_entity_poly.entity_id
_entity_poly.type
_entity_poly.pdbx_seq_one_letter_code
_entity_poly.pdbx_strand_id
1 'polypeptide(L)'
;MKKLFILGTLVISLLAVAVLALADEWHTTNQVAIRWDPVTTLVNGDPVPATDIVTYSLYTKSVQTGAETEVVTQISETETPITFAAEGDFHIGIRAYRSIPAAGELPVRIIGQSTIGWSSDPLIVRDGMTFGVSHYLQLGPMQNLELPPL
;
A
#
# COMPACT_ATOMS: atom_id res chain seq x y z
N MET A 1 4.30 -50.24 -15.70
CA MET A 1 5.38 -49.25 -15.39
C MET A 1 5.24 -47.92 -16.14
N LYS A 2 4.94 -47.88 -17.44
CA LYS A 2 4.76 -46.62 -18.20
C LYS A 2 3.69 -45.65 -17.64
N LYS A 3 2.60 -46.16 -17.07
CA LYS A 3 1.50 -45.34 -16.50
C LYS A 3 1.88 -44.62 -15.19
N LEU A 4 2.80 -45.19 -14.39
CA LEU A 4 3.30 -44.52 -13.18
C LEU A 4 4.22 -43.35 -13.52
N PHE A 5 4.99 -43.47 -14.61
CA PHE A 5 5.88 -42.41 -15.06
C PHE A 5 5.08 -41.18 -15.51
N ILE A 6 4.01 -41.36 -16.31
CA ILE A 6 3.15 -40.27 -16.80
C ILE A 6 2.43 -39.55 -15.65
N LEU A 7 1.95 -40.29 -14.64
CA LEU A 7 1.30 -39.69 -13.46
C LEU A 7 2.30 -38.88 -12.63
N GLY A 8 3.54 -39.36 -12.49
CA GLY A 8 4.62 -38.63 -11.84
C GLY A 8 4.97 -37.32 -12.55
N THR A 9 5.09 -37.34 -13.89
CA THR A 9 5.36 -36.12 -14.66
C THR A 9 4.20 -35.13 -14.61
N LEU A 10 2.95 -35.60 -14.65
CA LEU A 10 1.77 -34.74 -14.56
C LEU A 10 1.69 -34.03 -13.19
N VAL A 11 1.94 -34.76 -12.10
CA VAL A 11 1.95 -34.21 -10.73
C VAL A 11 3.09 -33.20 -10.55
N ILE A 12 4.29 -33.48 -11.06
CA ILE A 12 5.43 -32.54 -11.00
C ILE A 12 5.15 -31.29 -11.87
N SER A 13 4.49 -31.44 -13.02
CA SER A 13 4.10 -30.30 -13.86
C SER A 13 2.97 -29.46 -13.25
N LEU A 14 2.07 -30.05 -12.47
CA LEU A 14 1.03 -29.34 -11.72
C LEU A 14 1.60 -28.60 -10.49
N LEU A 15 2.65 -29.14 -9.87
CA LEU A 15 3.37 -28.50 -8.75
C LEU A 15 4.32 -27.38 -9.23
N ALA A 16 4.61 -27.31 -10.53
CA ALA A 16 5.40 -26.25 -11.14
C ALA A 16 4.56 -25.02 -11.57
N VAL A 17 3.27 -24.95 -11.18
CA VAL A 17 2.51 -23.71 -11.24
C VAL A 17 3.22 -22.71 -10.33
N ALA A 18 4.02 -21.88 -10.99
CA ALA A 18 4.92 -20.93 -10.39
C ALA A 18 4.20 -20.15 -9.30
N VAL A 19 4.74 -20.21 -8.09
CA VAL A 19 4.62 -19.10 -7.15
C VAL A 19 5.31 -17.95 -7.86
N LEU A 20 4.54 -17.19 -8.65
CA LEU A 20 4.94 -15.86 -9.07
C LEU A 20 5.07 -15.09 -7.77
N ALA A 21 6.28 -15.07 -7.22
CA ALA A 21 6.65 -14.10 -6.22
C ALA A 21 6.49 -12.75 -6.91
N LEU A 22 5.32 -12.13 -6.72
CA LEU A 22 5.07 -10.76 -7.12
C LEU A 22 5.99 -9.94 -6.23
N ALA A 23 7.18 -9.64 -6.77
CA ALA A 23 8.07 -8.70 -6.13
C ALA A 23 7.39 -7.34 -6.16
N ASP A 24 7.42 -6.63 -5.04
CA ASP A 24 6.91 -5.27 -4.97
C ASP A 24 7.57 -4.40 -6.05
N GLU A 25 6.76 -3.63 -6.76
CA GLU A 25 7.27 -2.57 -7.63
C GLU A 25 7.76 -1.40 -6.77
N TRP A 26 9.06 -1.11 -6.84
CA TRP A 26 9.70 -0.04 -6.05
C TRP A 26 9.84 1.24 -6.86
N HIS A 27 9.25 2.33 -6.36
CA HIS A 27 9.37 3.66 -6.95
C HIS A 27 10.33 4.54 -6.16
N THR A 28 11.41 5.01 -6.78
CA THR A 28 12.34 5.94 -6.13
C THR A 28 11.86 7.38 -6.27
N THR A 29 11.33 7.96 -5.18
CA THR A 29 10.82 9.33 -5.16
C THR A 29 10.77 9.88 -3.74
N ASN A 30 10.75 11.21 -3.59
CA ASN A 30 10.47 11.88 -2.31
C ASN A 30 8.98 12.19 -2.11
N GLN A 31 8.17 12.05 -3.17
CA GLN A 31 6.73 12.25 -3.13
C GLN A 31 6.02 11.34 -4.13
N VAL A 32 4.91 10.74 -3.71
CA VAL A 32 4.05 9.93 -4.60
C VAL A 32 2.59 10.31 -4.40
N ALA A 33 1.82 10.39 -5.49
CA ALA A 33 0.37 10.55 -5.43
C ALA A 33 -0.30 9.18 -5.41
N ILE A 34 -1.12 8.92 -4.39
CA ILE A 34 -1.83 7.65 -4.23
C ILE A 34 -3.31 7.87 -4.49
N ARG A 35 -3.91 6.93 -5.21
CA ARG A 35 -5.32 6.93 -5.61
C ARG A 35 -5.97 5.62 -5.19
N TRP A 36 -7.20 5.68 -4.74
CA TRP A 36 -7.99 4.51 -4.35
C TRP A 36 -9.45 4.68 -4.76
N ASP A 37 -10.18 3.57 -4.77
CA ASP A 37 -11.61 3.58 -5.01
C ASP A 37 -12.34 3.87 -3.68
N PRO A 38 -13.43 4.66 -3.69
CA PRO A 38 -14.17 4.98 -2.48
C PRO A 38 -14.81 3.73 -1.87
N VAL A 39 -14.83 3.65 -0.54
CA VAL A 39 -15.52 2.56 0.18
C VAL A 39 -17.03 2.78 0.09
N THR A 40 -17.71 1.87 -0.60
CA THR A 40 -19.17 1.95 -0.85
C THR A 40 -19.97 0.88 -0.11
N THR A 41 -19.31 -0.10 0.52
CA THR A 41 -19.97 -1.23 1.19
C THR A 41 -19.44 -1.43 2.62
N LEU A 42 -20.30 -1.99 3.47
CA LEU A 42 -20.00 -2.44 4.81
C LEU A 42 -19.42 -3.86 4.79
N VAL A 43 -18.87 -4.31 5.93
CA VAL A 43 -18.25 -5.64 6.07
C VAL A 43 -19.20 -6.80 5.76
N ASN A 44 -20.52 -6.61 5.93
CA ASN A 44 -21.55 -7.58 5.61
C ASN A 44 -22.03 -7.52 4.14
N GLY A 45 -21.46 -6.64 3.32
CA GLY A 45 -21.82 -6.45 1.92
C GLY A 45 -22.92 -5.42 1.66
N ASP A 46 -23.59 -4.90 2.71
CA ASP A 46 -24.61 -3.86 2.54
C ASP A 46 -23.98 -2.54 2.09
N PRO A 47 -24.69 -1.69 1.31
CA PRO A 47 -24.18 -0.37 0.95
C PRO A 47 -24.01 0.52 2.19
N VAL A 48 -22.99 1.38 2.18
CA VAL A 48 -22.84 2.44 3.19
C VAL A 48 -24.06 3.37 3.11
N PRO A 49 -24.77 3.66 4.22
CA PRO A 49 -25.91 4.57 4.19
C PRO A 49 -25.50 5.96 3.67
N ALA A 50 -26.34 6.56 2.81
CA ALA A 50 -26.06 7.85 2.18
C ALA A 50 -25.95 9.03 3.18
N THR A 51 -26.45 8.85 4.41
CA THR A 51 -26.33 9.83 5.50
C THR A 51 -24.97 9.81 6.19
N ASP A 52 -24.18 8.77 5.94
CA ASP A 52 -22.92 8.56 6.64
C ASP A 52 -21.77 9.18 5.85
N ILE A 53 -20.75 9.60 6.58
CA ILE A 53 -19.56 10.24 6.02
C ILE A 53 -18.41 9.24 6.10
N VAL A 54 -17.77 9.01 4.96
CA VAL A 54 -16.55 8.20 4.85
C VAL A 54 -15.36 9.13 4.66
N THR A 55 -14.37 9.02 5.54
CA THR A 55 -13.07 9.70 5.42
C THR A 55 -11.93 8.71 5.46
N TYR A 56 -10.73 9.15 5.09
CA TYR A 56 -9.55 8.30 4.96
C TYR A 56 -8.36 8.89 5.71
N SER A 57 -7.62 8.06 6.42
CA SER A 57 -6.25 8.37 6.84
C SER A 57 -5.27 7.52 6.04
N LEU A 58 -4.12 8.11 5.73
CA LEU A 58 -3.03 7.45 5.02
C LEU A 58 -1.87 7.22 5.97
N TYR A 59 -1.20 6.10 5.80
CA TYR A 59 -0.12 5.62 6.63
C TYR A 59 1.09 5.27 5.77
N THR A 60 2.28 5.35 6.34
CA THR A 60 3.48 4.72 5.79
C THR A 60 3.97 3.67 6.76
N LYS A 61 4.54 2.58 6.24
CA LYS A 61 5.16 1.51 7.03
C LYS A 61 6.59 1.31 6.57
N SER A 62 7.54 1.57 7.45
CA SER A 62 8.96 1.33 7.17
C SER A 62 9.20 -0.17 6.98
N VAL A 63 9.81 -0.56 5.86
CA VAL A 63 10.18 -1.96 5.60
C VAL A 63 11.23 -2.44 6.58
N GLN A 64 12.19 -1.58 6.93
CA GLN A 64 13.30 -1.94 7.80
C GLN A 64 12.85 -2.17 9.25
N THR A 65 11.97 -1.31 9.77
CA THR A 65 11.61 -1.31 11.20
C THR A 65 10.21 -1.86 11.47
N GLY A 66 9.36 -1.96 10.44
CA GLY A 66 7.93 -2.26 10.57
C GLY A 66 7.11 -1.12 11.20
N ALA A 67 7.72 0.02 11.52
CA ALA A 67 7.04 1.14 12.16
C ALA A 67 6.01 1.77 11.24
N GLU A 68 4.81 2.01 11.77
CA GLU A 68 3.68 2.62 11.06
C GLU A 68 3.53 4.07 11.50
N THR A 69 3.42 4.99 10.53
CA THR A 69 3.25 6.43 10.77
C THR A 69 2.02 6.93 10.01
N GLU A 70 1.12 7.63 10.69
CA GLU A 70 0.03 8.35 10.02
C GLU A 70 0.59 9.61 9.36
N VAL A 71 0.37 9.77 8.05
CA VAL A 71 0.91 10.88 7.26
C VAL A 71 -0.18 11.86 6.79
N VAL A 72 -1.43 11.40 6.73
CA VAL A 72 -2.60 12.21 6.40
C VAL A 72 -3.76 11.74 7.25
N THR A 73 -4.52 12.69 7.81
CA THR A 73 -5.61 12.39 8.76
C THR A 73 -6.97 12.78 8.19
N GLN A 74 -7.87 11.79 8.11
CA GLN A 74 -9.31 11.94 7.87
C GLN A 74 -9.73 12.93 6.77
N ILE A 75 -9.25 12.69 5.55
CA ILE A 75 -9.63 13.43 4.34
C ILE A 75 -10.81 12.77 3.61
N SER A 76 -11.49 13.51 2.74
CA SER A 76 -12.64 12.99 1.97
C SER A 76 -12.26 12.57 0.53
N GLU A 77 -11.16 13.12 0.05
CA GLU A 77 -10.58 12.90 -1.25
C GLU A 77 -10.10 11.45 -1.40
N THR A 78 -10.16 10.91 -2.60
CA THR A 78 -9.69 9.55 -2.93
C THR A 78 -8.37 9.55 -3.72
N GLU A 79 -7.68 10.69 -3.67
CA GLU A 79 -6.36 10.90 -4.23
C GLU A 79 -5.60 11.89 -3.33
N THR A 80 -4.38 11.56 -2.93
CA THR A 80 -3.56 12.46 -2.09
C THR A 80 -2.06 12.19 -2.26
N PRO A 81 -1.23 13.24 -2.33
CA PRO A 81 0.22 13.08 -2.29
C PRO A 81 0.73 12.74 -0.89
N ILE A 82 1.68 11.81 -0.82
CA ILE A 82 2.47 11.51 0.37
C ILE A 82 3.91 11.98 0.12
N THR A 83 4.43 12.81 1.02
CA THR A 83 5.82 13.27 1.01
C THR A 83 6.62 12.53 2.09
N PHE A 84 7.80 12.03 1.74
CA PHE A 84 8.67 11.29 2.63
C PHE A 84 9.77 12.22 3.18
N ALA A 85 9.83 12.36 4.50
CA ALA A 85 10.80 13.22 5.17
C ALA A 85 12.06 12.48 5.65
N ALA A 86 11.98 11.15 5.79
CA ALA A 86 13.06 10.29 6.24
C ALA A 86 13.45 9.33 5.12
N GLU A 87 14.74 9.07 4.97
CA GLU A 87 15.23 8.07 4.02
C GLU A 87 14.80 6.66 4.43
N GLY A 88 14.53 5.81 3.44
CA GLY A 88 14.17 4.42 3.62
C GLY A 88 13.19 3.90 2.58
N ASP A 89 12.83 2.63 2.75
CA ASP A 89 11.82 1.93 1.98
C ASP A 89 10.50 1.86 2.77
N PHE A 90 9.40 2.17 2.11
CA PHE A 90 8.09 2.29 2.73
C PHE A 90 7.00 1.58 1.91
N HIS A 91 6.10 0.88 2.61
CA HIS A 91 4.77 0.55 2.09
C HIS A 91 3.76 1.63 2.50
N ILE A 92 2.71 1.78 1.70
CA ILE A 92 1.67 2.78 1.94
C ILE A 92 0.40 2.09 2.40
N GLY A 93 -0.24 2.63 3.42
CA GLY A 93 -1.46 2.13 4.01
C GLY A 93 -2.61 3.12 3.91
N ILE A 94 -3.84 2.63 3.77
CA ILE A 94 -5.05 3.46 3.81
C ILE A 94 -6.05 2.85 4.79
N ARG A 95 -6.66 3.69 5.64
CA ARG A 95 -7.75 3.30 6.52
C ARG A 95 -8.96 4.18 6.27
N ALA A 96 -10.12 3.55 6.07
CA ALA A 96 -11.39 4.25 5.99
C ALA A 96 -12.02 4.39 7.39
N TYR A 97 -12.65 5.53 7.63
CA TYR A 97 -13.45 5.84 8.82
C TYR A 97 -14.87 6.10 8.39
N ARG A 98 -15.83 5.46 9.06
CA ARG A 98 -17.26 5.71 8.89
C ARG A 98 -17.75 6.49 10.08
N SER A 99 -18.45 7.58 9.80
CA SER A 99 -18.96 8.49 10.81
C SER A 99 -20.40 8.90 10.50
N ILE A 100 -21.19 9.16 11.53
CA ILE A 100 -22.58 9.63 11.38
C ILE A 100 -22.68 11.07 11.86
N PRO A 101 -23.38 11.95 11.13
CA PRO A 101 -23.71 13.27 11.65
C PRO A 101 -24.59 13.09 12.89
N ALA A 102 -24.13 13.60 14.03
CA ALA A 102 -25.03 13.74 15.18
C ALA A 102 -26.11 14.75 14.81
N ALA A 103 -27.35 14.52 15.25
CA ALA A 103 -28.49 15.37 14.90
C ALA A 103 -28.20 16.85 15.20
N GLY A 104 -27.87 17.61 14.16
CA GLY A 104 -27.73 19.06 14.18
C GLY A 104 -26.34 19.65 14.47
N GLU A 105 -25.34 18.91 14.95
CA GLU A 105 -24.05 19.51 15.30
C GLU A 105 -22.83 18.59 15.10
N LEU A 106 -21.73 19.23 14.69
CA LEU A 106 -20.37 18.71 14.85
C LEU A 106 -20.04 18.55 16.35
N PRO A 107 -19.25 17.55 16.76
CA PRO A 107 -18.45 16.68 15.89
C PRO A 107 -19.20 15.46 15.37
N VAL A 108 -18.84 15.04 14.16
CA VAL A 108 -19.28 13.77 13.57
C VAL A 108 -18.78 12.62 14.45
N ARG A 109 -19.65 11.67 14.81
CA ARG A 109 -19.26 10.52 15.64
C ARG A 109 -18.72 9.41 14.75
N ILE A 110 -17.47 9.00 14.96
CA ILE A 110 -16.92 7.79 14.34
C ILE A 110 -17.64 6.57 14.91
N ILE A 111 -18.20 5.76 14.02
CA ILE A 111 -18.94 4.53 14.35
C ILE A 111 -18.27 3.26 13.84
N GLY A 112 -17.25 3.40 12.98
CA GLY A 112 -16.48 2.26 12.48
C GLY A 112 -15.21 2.70 11.76
N GLN A 113 -14.29 1.76 11.62
CA GLN A 113 -13.08 1.90 10.84
C GLN A 113 -12.76 0.59 10.14
N SER A 114 -12.10 0.67 8.98
CA SER A 114 -11.56 -0.49 8.29
C SER A 114 -10.25 -0.96 8.94
N THR A 115 -9.79 -2.15 8.57
CA THR A 115 -8.35 -2.48 8.67
C THR A 115 -7.55 -1.58 7.74
N ILE A 116 -6.25 -1.41 8.00
CA ILE A 116 -5.38 -0.72 7.05
C ILE A 116 -5.18 -1.64 5.85
N GLY A 117 -5.49 -1.13 4.66
CA GLY A 117 -5.08 -1.76 3.42
C GLY A 117 -3.67 -1.31 3.05
N TRP A 118 -2.71 -2.24 3.03
CA TRP A 118 -1.30 -1.99 2.67
C TRP A 118 -0.99 -2.24 1.19
N SER A 119 -0.13 -1.41 0.60
CA SER A 119 0.36 -1.57 -0.78
C SER A 119 1.16 -2.85 -1.03
N SER A 120 1.53 -3.58 0.04
CA SER A 120 2.16 -4.90 -0.01
C SER A 120 1.19 -6.07 0.06
N ASP A 121 -0.11 -5.82 0.19
CA ASP A 121 -1.13 -6.88 0.17
C ASP A 121 -1.71 -7.04 -1.25
N PRO A 122 -1.42 -8.15 -1.95
CA PRO A 122 -1.90 -8.38 -3.32
C PRO A 122 -3.42 -8.53 -3.42
N LEU A 123 -4.14 -8.72 -2.32
CA LEU A 123 -5.60 -8.86 -2.34
C LEU A 123 -6.33 -7.52 -2.45
N ILE A 124 -5.65 -6.42 -2.19
CA ILE A 124 -6.27 -5.09 -2.13
C ILE A 124 -5.73 -4.11 -3.18
N VAL A 125 -4.50 -4.32 -3.65
CA VAL A 125 -3.91 -3.50 -4.70
C VAL A 125 -4.49 -3.87 -6.06
N ARG A 126 -4.57 -2.88 -6.94
CA ARG A 126 -5.13 -3.08 -8.28
C ARG A 126 -4.32 -4.15 -9.03
N ASP A 127 -5.04 -5.12 -9.60
CA ASP A 127 -4.47 -6.24 -10.37
C ASP A 127 -3.46 -7.10 -9.59
N GLY A 128 -3.46 -7.02 -8.25
CA GLY A 128 -2.50 -7.72 -7.40
C GLY A 128 -1.07 -7.20 -7.50
N MET A 129 -0.83 -6.08 -8.16
CA MET A 129 0.50 -5.46 -8.29
C MET A 129 0.85 -4.72 -7.01
N THR A 130 1.61 -5.37 -6.14
CA THR A 130 2.12 -4.74 -4.91
C THR A 130 3.22 -3.74 -5.23
N PHE A 131 3.34 -2.70 -4.40
CA PHE A 131 4.30 -1.63 -4.63
C PHE A 131 4.80 -1.00 -3.34
N GLY A 132 5.94 -0.32 -3.44
CA GLY A 132 6.57 0.44 -2.37
C GLY A 132 7.28 1.69 -2.88
N VAL A 133 7.71 2.53 -1.95
CA VAL A 133 8.46 3.75 -2.24
C VAL A 133 9.82 3.70 -1.56
N SER A 134 10.85 3.98 -2.33
CA SER A 134 12.23 4.15 -1.84
C SER A 134 12.58 5.64 -1.85
N HIS A 135 12.84 6.21 -0.68
CA HIS A 135 13.33 7.58 -0.57
C HIS A 135 14.78 7.57 -0.08
N TYR A 136 15.71 8.02 -0.91
CA TYR A 136 17.12 8.18 -0.55
C TYR A 136 17.64 9.50 -1.13
N LEU A 137 18.42 10.22 -0.35
CA LEU A 137 19.10 11.43 -0.76
C LEU A 137 20.20 11.09 -1.77
N GLN A 138 20.28 11.87 -2.84
CA GLN A 138 21.36 11.72 -3.80
C GLN A 138 22.68 12.24 -3.21
N LEU A 139 23.77 11.52 -3.47
CA LEU A 139 25.10 12.00 -3.15
C LEU A 139 25.40 13.28 -3.93
N GLY A 140 26.13 14.20 -3.30
CA GLY A 140 26.67 15.38 -3.99
C GLY A 140 27.64 14.99 -5.11
N PRO A 141 27.96 15.93 -6.03
CA PRO A 141 28.93 15.67 -7.09
C PRO A 141 30.30 15.32 -6.51
N MET A 142 31.01 14.40 -7.16
CA MET A 142 32.40 14.10 -6.82
C MET A 142 33.25 15.37 -6.95
N GLN A 143 34.15 15.59 -5.99
CA GLN A 143 35.11 16.70 -5.99
C GLN A 143 36.54 16.17 -6.01
N ASN A 144 37.48 16.97 -6.51
CA ASN A 144 38.93 16.69 -6.49
C ASN A 144 39.32 15.36 -7.16
N LEU A 145 38.80 15.09 -8.36
CA LEU A 145 39.23 13.95 -9.16
C LEU A 145 40.63 14.21 -9.74
N GLU A 146 41.64 13.54 -9.19
CA GLU A 146 43.04 13.67 -9.62
C GLU A 146 43.59 12.31 -10.11
N LEU A 147 44.49 12.35 -11.10
CA LEU A 147 45.27 11.18 -11.51
C LEU A 147 46.38 10.91 -10.49
N PRO A 148 46.67 9.64 -10.15
CA PRO A 148 47.79 9.34 -9.26
C PRO A 148 49.11 9.81 -9.89
N PRO A 149 50.10 10.26 -9.08
CA PRO A 149 51.42 10.60 -9.58
C PRO A 149 52.07 9.37 -10.24
N LEU A 150 52.74 9.61 -11.37
CA LEU A 150 53.51 8.60 -12.12
C LEU A 150 54.74 8.12 -11.34
#